data_AF-A0A9D1FXG7-F1
#
_entry.id   AF-A0A9D1FXG7-F1
#
_cell.length_a   1.000
_cell.length_b   1.000
_cell.length_c   1.000
_cell.angle_alpha   90.00
_cell.angle_beta   90.00
_cell.angle_gamma   90.00
#
_symmetry.space_group_name_H-M   'P 1'
#
loop_
_entity.id
_entity.type
_entity.pdbx_description
1 polymer ?
#
loop_
_entity_poly.entity_id
_entity_poly.type
_entity_poly.pdbx_seq_one_letter_code
_entity_poly.pdbx_strand_id
1 'polypeptide(L)'
;MGVITDTIRMQYLNNVKLDLEYKIQLVTQARMGLSQSASDLMQVGTDYSPDSPVVKQLNQRQAKLKVLEQKLEQQMIQYQTRLQMVSTELEACRSRLNSSIGRAFSYG
;
A
#
# COMPACT_ATOMS: atom_id res chain seq x y z
N MET A 1 -8.88 -11.72 -27.78
CA MET A 1 -7.51 -11.91 -27.27
C MET A 1 -7.37 -13.38 -26.94
N GLY A 2 -6.38 -14.08 -27.51
CA GLY A 2 -6.25 -15.53 -27.38
C GLY A 2 -5.74 -15.96 -26.00
N VAL A 3 -5.85 -17.26 -25.70
CA VAL A 3 -5.44 -17.89 -24.44
C VAL A 3 -4.00 -17.50 -24.03
N ILE A 4 -3.07 -17.44 -24.99
CA ILE A 4 -1.68 -17.05 -24.74
C ILE A 4 -1.57 -15.60 -24.26
N THR A 5 -2.29 -14.67 -24.90
CA THR A 5 -2.28 -13.25 -24.51
C THR A 5 -2.92 -13.01 -23.13
N ASP A 6 -3.99 -13.73 -22.80
CA ASP A 6 -4.60 -13.66 -21.47
C ASP A 6 -3.69 -14.29 -20.40
N THR A 7 -2.96 -15.36 -20.72
CA THR A 7 -1.99 -15.99 -19.81
C THR A 7 -0.82 -15.05 -19.48
N ILE A 8 -0.22 -14.41 -20.49
CA ILE A 8 0.86 -13.42 -20.31
C ILE A 8 0.37 -12.25 -19.47
N ARG A 9 -0.84 -11.75 -19.76
CA ARG A 9 -1.46 -10.66 -18.99
C ARG A 9 -1.69 -11.04 -17.53
N MET A 10 -2.19 -12.25 -17.26
CA MET A 10 -2.36 -12.75 -15.90
C MET A 10 -1.03 -12.81 -15.13
N GLN A 11 0.04 -13.28 -15.77
CA GLN A 11 1.35 -13.34 -15.14
C GLN A 11 1.90 -11.93 -14.82
N TYR A 12 1.73 -10.98 -15.74
CA TYR A 12 2.06 -9.58 -15.51
C TYR A 12 1.27 -9.00 -14.32
N LEU A 13 -0.06 -9.15 -14.32
CA LEU A 13 -0.92 -8.63 -13.25
C LEU A 13 -0.62 -9.27 -11.89
N ASN A 14 -0.26 -10.55 -11.84
CA ASN A 14 0.19 -11.21 -10.60
C ASN A 14 1.48 -10.58 -10.06
N ASN A 15 2.46 -10.27 -10.92
CA ASN A 15 3.68 -9.58 -10.46
C ASN A 15 3.37 -8.18 -9.92
N VAL A 16 2.51 -7.43 -10.62
CA VAL A 16 2.07 -6.10 -10.15
C VAL A 16 1.34 -6.22 -8.80
N LYS A 17 0.50 -7.23 -8.62
CA LYS A 17 -0.18 -7.51 -7.35
C LYS A 17 0.83 -7.71 -6.21
N LEU A 18 1.82 -8.58 -6.41
CA LEU A 18 2.85 -8.87 -5.40
C LEU A 18 3.68 -7.62 -5.04
N ASP A 19 4.05 -6.81 -6.03
CA ASP A 19 4.78 -5.55 -5.81
C ASP A 19 3.94 -4.54 -5.01
N LEU A 20 2.64 -4.43 -5.30
CA LEU A 20 1.73 -3.57 -4.55
C LEU A 20 1.54 -4.05 -3.10
N GLU A 21 1.37 -5.35 -2.88
CA GLU A 21 1.28 -5.94 -1.54
C GLU A 21 2.55 -5.68 -0.72
N TYR A 22 3.72 -5.85 -1.34
CA TYR A 22 5.01 -5.54 -0.72
C TYR A 22 5.13 -4.04 -0.35
N LYS A 23 4.75 -3.14 -1.26
CA LYS A 23 4.75 -1.69 -1.00
C LYS A 23 3.81 -1.31 0.15
N ILE A 24 2.64 -1.94 0.23
CA ILE A 24 1.72 -1.73 1.35
C ILE A 24 2.38 -2.15 2.66
N GLN A 25 3.01 -3.33 2.73
CA GLN A 25 3.71 -3.79 3.93
C GLN A 25 4.82 -2.84 4.36
N LEU A 26 5.63 -2.33 3.42
CA LEU A 26 6.67 -1.34 3.71
C LEU A 26 6.09 -0.05 4.30
N VAL A 27 5.00 0.46 3.73
CA VAL A 27 4.34 1.66 4.25
C VAL A 27 3.77 1.40 5.65
N THR A 28 3.16 0.24 5.89
CA THR A 28 2.68 -0.16 7.22
C THR A 28 3.82 -0.19 8.25
N GLN A 29 4.96 -0.79 7.91
CA GLN A 29 6.14 -0.81 8.79
C GLN A 29 6.67 0.59 9.08
N ALA A 30 6.78 1.44 8.05
CA ALA A 30 7.21 2.82 8.20
C ALA A 30 6.27 3.63 9.12
N ARG A 31 4.94 3.43 8.99
CA ARG A 31 3.95 4.06 9.87
C ARG A 31 4.10 3.61 11.32
N MET A 32 4.30 2.33 11.59
CA MET A 32 4.54 1.83 12.95
C MET A 32 5.79 2.48 13.57
N GLY A 33 6.89 2.55 12.82
CA GLY A 33 8.12 3.21 13.29
C GLY A 33 7.95 4.71 13.56
N LEU A 34 7.20 5.40 12.69
CA LEU A 34 6.86 6.82 12.89
C LEU A 34 5.97 7.05 14.10
N SER A 35 4.99 6.19 14.33
CA SER A 35 4.10 6.27 15.49
C SER A 35 4.89 6.09 16.79
N GLN A 36 5.79 5.10 16.84
CA GLN A 36 6.69 4.92 17.98
C GLN A 36 7.56 6.16 18.21
N SER A 37 8.17 6.70 17.15
CA SER A 37 8.99 7.91 17.24
C SER A 37 8.20 9.12 17.75
N ALA A 38 6.92 9.24 17.38
CA ALA A 38 6.05 10.30 17.87
C ALA A 38 5.71 10.12 19.36
N SER A 39 5.48 8.88 19.81
CA SER A 39 5.27 8.57 21.22
C SER A 39 6.50 8.87 22.07
N ASP A 40 7.69 8.49 21.61
CA ASP A 40 8.96 8.75 22.31
C ASP A 40 9.20 10.26 22.47
N LEU A 41 8.93 11.04 21.41
CA LEU A 41 9.03 12.51 21.46
C LEU A 41 8.05 13.14 22.45
N MET A 42 6.84 12.57 22.58
CA MET A 42 5.84 13.06 23.52
C MET A 42 6.27 12.80 24.97
N GLN A 43 6.87 11.64 25.24
CA GLN A 43 7.41 11.30 26.55
C GLN A 43 8.61 12.19 26.94
N VAL A 44 9.52 12.48 26.00
CA VAL A 44 10.62 13.42 26.26
C VAL A 44 10.10 14.84 26.51
N GLY A 45 9.00 15.23 25.86
CA GLY A 45 8.40 16.55 26.04
C GLY A 45 7.81 16.81 27.43
N THR A 46 7.36 15.79 28.15
CA THR A 46 6.74 15.95 29.48
C THR A 46 7.73 16.33 30.58
N ASP A 47 9.03 16.13 30.36
CA ASP A 47 10.08 16.42 31.33
C ASP A 47 10.55 17.90 31.30
N TYR A 48 10.09 18.69 30.32
CA TYR A 48 10.51 20.07 30.13
C TYR A 48 9.36 21.07 30.40
N SER A 49 9.73 22.27 30.88
CA SER A 49 8.78 23.38 31.00
C SER A 49 8.17 23.73 29.63
N PRO A 50 6.84 23.98 29.54
CA PRO A 50 6.13 24.26 28.28
C PRO A 50 6.72 25.40 27.44
N ASP A 51 7.34 26.40 28.10
CA ASP A 51 7.93 27.57 27.44
C ASP A 51 9.39 27.37 27.01
N SER A 52 9.97 26.20 27.31
CA SER A 52 11.34 25.88 26.94
C SER A 52 11.51 25.88 25.41
N PRO A 53 12.61 26.43 24.87
CA PRO A 53 12.96 26.31 23.46
C PRO A 53 12.98 24.85 22.96
N VAL A 54 13.28 23.91 23.86
CA VAL A 54 13.28 22.46 23.58
C VAL A 54 11.87 21.96 23.23
N VAL A 55 10.86 22.34 24.02
CA VAL A 55 9.46 21.93 23.78
C VAL A 55 8.94 22.51 22.45
N LYS A 56 9.31 23.75 22.12
CA LYS A 56 8.97 24.35 20.81
C LYS A 56 9.57 23.57 19.64
N GLN A 57 10.82 23.11 19.75
CA GLN A 57 11.44 22.26 18.73
C GLN A 57 10.79 20.87 18.65
N LEU A 58 10.45 20.26 19.78
CA LEU A 58 9.74 18.98 19.84
C LEU A 58 8.37 19.07 19.14
N ASN A 59 7.59 20.12 19.42
CA ASN A 59 6.30 20.38 18.77
C ASN A 59 6.45 20.54 17.24
N GLN A 60 7.48 21.24 16.77
CA GLN A 60 7.76 21.36 15.35
C GLN A 60 8.12 20.00 14.71
N ARG A 61 8.90 19.15 15.40
CA ARG A 61 9.20 17.80 14.92
C ARG A 61 7.96 16.93 14.87
N GLN A 62 7.12 16.98 15.89
CA GLN A 62 5.85 16.25 15.94
C GLN A 62 4.92 16.66 14.80
N ALA A 63 4.83 17.97 14.50
CA ALA A 63 4.06 18.46 13.36
C ALA A 63 4.58 17.92 12.01
N LYS A 64 5.90 17.87 11.82
CA LYS A 64 6.51 17.28 10.62
C LYS A 64 6.24 15.78 10.51
N LEU A 65 6.33 15.04 11.62
CA LEU A 65 6.01 13.61 11.65
C LEU A 65 4.55 13.34 11.30
N LYS A 66 3.62 14.16 11.80
CA LYS A 66 2.19 14.06 11.46
C LYS A 66 1.94 14.26 9.96
N VAL A 67 2.60 15.24 9.35
CA VAL A 67 2.50 15.47 7.89
C VAL A 67 3.07 14.29 7.10
N LEU A 68 4.18 13.69 7.56
CA LEU A 68 4.75 12.49 6.93
C LEU A 68 3.80 11.29 7.06
N GLU A 69 3.17 11.10 8.22
CA GLU A 69 2.19 10.05 8.43
C GLU A 69 1.00 10.18 7.48
N GLN A 70 0.45 11.39 7.34
CA GLN A 70 -0.65 11.67 6.41
C GLN A 70 -0.25 11.35 4.95
N LYS A 71 0.98 11.67 4.55
CA LYS A 71 1.49 11.34 3.20
C LYS A 71 1.60 9.83 3.00
N LEU A 72 2.12 9.10 3.98
CA LEU A 72 2.22 7.65 3.93
C LEU A 72 0.83 7.00 3.88
N GLU A 73 -0.12 7.51 4.64
CA GLU A 73 -1.51 7.06 4.58
C GLU A 73 -2.14 7.28 3.21
N GLN A 74 -1.93 8.45 2.61
CA GLN A 74 -2.39 8.72 1.25
C GLN A 74 -1.76 7.77 0.23
N GLN A 75 -0.46 7.48 0.35
CA GLN A 75 0.22 6.48 -0.51
C GLN A 75 -0.35 5.08 -0.31
N MET A 76 -0.61 4.67 0.93
CA MET A 76 -1.22 3.37 1.25
C MET A 76 -2.58 3.22 0.58
N ILE A 77 -3.44 4.26 0.67
CA ILE A 77 -4.75 4.27 0.01
C ILE A 77 -4.58 4.13 -1.50
N GLN A 78 -3.64 4.85 -2.12
CA GLN A 78 -3.38 4.74 -3.56
C GLN A 78 -2.94 3.32 -3.96
N TYR A 79 -2.07 2.67 -3.18
CA TYR A 79 -1.65 1.30 -3.44
C TYR A 79 -2.79 0.30 -3.25
N GLN A 80 -3.62 0.46 -2.22
CA GLN A 80 -4.80 -0.37 -2.00
C GLN A 80 -5.82 -0.25 -3.15
N THR A 81 -6.10 0.98 -3.62
CA THR A 81 -6.97 1.20 -4.77
C THR A 81 -6.42 0.54 -6.03
N ARG A 82 -5.11 0.67 -6.29
CA ARG A 82 -4.46 0.00 -7.42
C ARG A 82 -4.53 -1.52 -7.29
N LEU A 83 -4.32 -2.06 -6.09
CA LEU A 83 -4.41 -3.48 -5.80
C LEU A 83 -5.81 -4.02 -6.09
N GLN A 84 -6.84 -3.28 -5.71
CA GLN A 84 -8.23 -3.62 -5.99
C GLN A 84 -8.48 -3.68 -7.51
N MET A 85 -8.05 -2.65 -8.26
CA MET A 85 -8.18 -2.64 -9.73
C MET A 85 -7.47 -3.82 -10.40
N VAL A 86 -6.23 -4.10 -10.01
CA VAL A 86 -5.44 -5.22 -10.55
C VAL A 86 -6.09 -6.56 -10.21
N SER A 87 -6.65 -6.70 -9.00
CA SER A 87 -7.36 -7.92 -8.58
C SER A 87 -8.62 -8.15 -9.43
N THR A 88 -9.41 -7.10 -9.67
CA THR A 88 -10.57 -7.17 -10.57
C THR A 88 -10.15 -7.52 -12.00
N GLU A 89 -9.06 -6.95 -12.52
CA GLU A 89 -8.57 -7.30 -13.87
C GLU A 89 -8.08 -8.76 -13.94
N LEU A 90 -7.42 -9.25 -12.89
CA LEU A 90 -7.00 -10.65 -12.77
C LEU A 90 -8.18 -11.62 -12.81
N GLU A 91 -9.24 -11.32 -12.07
CA GLU A 91 -10.48 -12.11 -12.07
C GLU A 91 -11.14 -12.11 -13.45
N ALA A 92 -11.21 -10.95 -14.10
CA ALA A 92 -11.73 -10.84 -15.46
C ALA A 92 -10.90 -11.66 -16.46
N CYS A 93 -9.56 -11.61 -16.37
CA CYS A 93 -8.68 -12.43 -17.22
C CYS A 93 -8.89 -13.92 -16.97
N ARG A 94 -8.98 -14.36 -15.70
CA ARG A 94 -9.26 -15.75 -15.33
C ARG A 94 -10.59 -16.24 -15.90
N SER A 95 -11.65 -15.44 -15.77
CA SER A 95 -12.98 -15.76 -16.28
C SER A 95 -12.99 -15.90 -17.81
N ARG A 96 -12.31 -14.99 -18.52
CA ARG A 96 -12.14 -15.09 -19.98
C ARG A 96 -11.38 -16.33 -20.38
N LEU A 97 -10.27 -16.63 -19.71
CA LEU A 97 -9.44 -17.80 -20.00
C LEU A 97 -10.25 -19.10 -19.81
N ASN A 98 -11.00 -19.21 -18.70
CA ASN A 98 -11.90 -20.35 -18.46
C ASN A 98 -12.98 -20.48 -19.54
N SER A 99 -13.58 -19.35 -19.96
CA SER A 99 -14.59 -19.34 -21.02
C SER A 99 -14.02 -19.75 -22.39
N SER A 100 -12.81 -19.30 -22.71
CA SER A 100 -12.09 -19.65 -23.94
C SER A 100 -11.67 -21.13 -23.95
N ILE A 101 -11.21 -21.67 -22.82
CA ILE A 101 -10.94 -23.10 -22.65
C ILE A 101 -12.23 -23.90 -22.83
N GLY A 102 -13.31 -23.54 -22.13
CA GLY A 102 -14.60 -24.23 -22.24
C GLY A 102 -15.10 -24.32 -23.68
N ARG A 103 -15.02 -23.23 -24.44
CA ARG A 103 -15.37 -23.21 -25.87
C ARG A 103 -14.43 -24.04 -26.74
N ALA A 104 -13.14 -24.07 -26.44
CA ALA A 104 -12.16 -24.86 -27.19
C ALA A 104 -12.34 -26.38 -27.01
N PHE A 105 -12.87 -26.81 -25.85
CA PHE A 105 -13.09 -28.22 -25.52
C PHE A 105 -14.57 -28.66 -25.56
N SER A 106 -15.51 -27.77 -25.90
CA SER A 106 -16.95 -28.06 -26.01
C SER A 106 -17.38 -28.53 -27.41
N TYR A 107 -16.45 -28.80 -28.33
CA TYR A 107 -16.73 -29.46 -29.61
C TYR A 107 -16.42 -30.97 -29.51
N GLY A 108 -17.14 -31.64 -28.62
CA GLY A 108 -17.20 -33.10 -28.48
C GLY A 108 -18.64 -33.53 -28.22
#